data_AF-K2MD64-F1
#
_entry.id   AF-K2MD64-F1
#
_cell.length_a   1.000
_cell.length_b   1.000
_cell.length_c   1.000
_cell.angle_alpha   90.00
_cell.angle_beta   90.00
_cell.angle_gamma   90.00
#
_symmetry.space_group_name_H-M   'P 1'
#
loop_
_entity.id
_entity.type
_entity.pdbx_description
1 polymer ?
#
loop_
_entity_poly.entity_id
_entity_poly.type
_entity_poly.pdbx_seq_one_letter_code
_entity_poly.pdbx_strand_id
1 'polypeptide(L)'
;MLCLTRLRANVNKVAFMEMVKDLRFRTEAPIAECGAALKETNGDVEKAMEVLRKKGAARAMKKQSRVTEHGSVVACVGGLFGAAVITVCSETDFAARSAQFQNTCARVKDALQRKIIDSKGDVLTNPMEAHRSLVEATAADVRSSIAVLGENVTIKSVESLRLAPHATEHISIGSYTHGSLDVPDVGRIAGVVAVSRLDPTKEVQASTLTDVARHFVACSGAEGNYAHQNFFGTEETVGQWLKRHGLCFSSSLVVDFGKEPIVHTASQPRSAVK
;
A
#
# COMPACT_ATOMS: atom_id res chain seq x y z
N MET A 1 25.90 53.41 -14.56
CA MET A 1 25.26 52.89 -13.32
C MET A 1 24.12 51.90 -13.58
N LEU A 2 23.18 52.17 -14.49
CA LEU A 2 22.01 51.28 -14.78
C LEU A 2 22.33 49.83 -15.19
N CYS A 3 23.49 49.58 -15.83
CA CYS A 3 23.88 48.23 -16.28
C CYS A 3 24.34 47.32 -15.12
N LEU A 4 25.14 47.86 -14.18
CA LEU A 4 25.66 47.12 -13.02
C LEU A 4 24.56 46.77 -12.00
N THR A 5 23.58 47.64 -11.80
CA THR A 5 22.45 47.39 -10.90
C THR A 5 21.52 46.30 -11.44
N ARG A 6 21.28 46.30 -12.76
CA ARG A 6 20.53 45.22 -13.43
C ARG A 6 21.28 43.89 -13.39
N LEU A 7 22.60 43.89 -13.61
CA LEU A 7 23.42 42.67 -13.49
C LEU A 7 23.38 42.09 -12.07
N ARG A 8 23.59 42.92 -11.04
CA ARG A 8 23.56 42.48 -9.63
C ARG A 8 22.19 41.94 -9.21
N ALA A 9 21.11 42.60 -9.63
CA ALA A 9 19.75 42.12 -9.37
C ALA A 9 19.48 40.75 -10.06
N ASN A 10 20.02 40.54 -11.26
CA ASN A 10 19.85 39.29 -12.00
C ASN A 10 20.66 38.15 -11.38
N VAL A 11 21.90 38.40 -10.96
CA VAL A 11 22.75 37.42 -10.24
C VAL A 11 22.11 37.00 -8.91
N ASN A 12 21.58 37.95 -8.14
CA ASN A 12 20.87 37.66 -6.88
C ASN A 12 19.59 36.85 -7.12
N LYS A 13 18.88 37.10 -8.22
CA LYS A 13 17.69 36.33 -8.59
C LYS A 13 18.04 34.90 -8.98
N VAL A 14 19.11 34.67 -9.73
CA VAL A 14 19.57 33.32 -10.11
C VAL A 14 19.98 32.53 -8.88
N ALA A 15 20.82 33.10 -8.00
CA ALA A 15 21.25 32.46 -6.76
C ALA A 15 20.06 32.11 -5.84
N PHE A 16 19.07 33.00 -5.72
CA PHE A 16 17.85 32.71 -4.95
C PHE A 16 17.06 31.54 -5.56
N MET A 17 16.93 31.48 -6.89
CA MET A 17 16.22 30.38 -7.55
C MET A 17 16.94 29.04 -7.39
N GLU A 18 18.27 29.03 -7.31
CA GLU A 18 19.06 27.83 -6.99
C GLU A 18 18.79 27.36 -5.56
N MET A 19 18.77 28.26 -4.57
CA MET A 19 18.41 27.92 -3.19
C MET A 19 16.98 27.36 -3.09
N VAL A 20 16.03 27.94 -3.85
CA VAL A 20 14.65 27.43 -3.91
C VAL A 20 14.61 26.02 -4.50
N LYS A 21 15.40 25.74 -5.54
CA LYS A 21 15.51 24.40 -6.15
C LYS A 21 16.12 23.40 -5.18
N ASP A 22 17.20 23.76 -4.50
CA ASP A 22 17.85 22.90 -3.49
C ASP A 22 16.90 22.57 -2.34
N LEU A 23 16.26 23.60 -1.77
CA LEU A 23 15.29 23.40 -0.69
C LEU A 23 14.12 22.52 -1.12
N ARG A 24 13.62 22.69 -2.36
CA ARG A 24 12.59 21.80 -2.92
C ARG A 24 13.11 20.38 -3.09
N PHE A 25 14.33 20.18 -3.58
CA PHE A 25 14.90 18.84 -3.74
C PHE A 25 14.99 18.11 -2.39
N ARG A 26 15.36 18.83 -1.33
CA ARG A 26 15.49 18.27 0.03
C ARG A 26 14.16 18.02 0.74
N THR A 27 13.14 18.82 0.46
CA THR A 27 11.87 18.81 1.24
C THR A 27 10.65 18.38 0.44
N GLU A 28 10.74 18.35 -0.88
CA GLU A 28 9.65 18.15 -1.84
C GLU A 28 8.49 19.15 -1.71
N ALA A 29 8.64 20.19 -0.89
CA ALA A 29 7.61 21.19 -0.68
C ALA A 29 7.32 21.99 -1.97
N PRO A 30 6.10 22.55 -2.12
CA PRO A 30 5.78 23.40 -3.26
C PRO A 30 6.79 24.53 -3.46
N ILE A 31 7.17 24.82 -4.71
CA ILE A 31 8.18 25.86 -5.06
C ILE A 31 7.86 27.20 -4.37
N ALA A 32 6.58 27.60 -4.38
CA ALA A 32 6.14 28.87 -3.80
C ALA A 32 6.41 28.93 -2.30
N GLU A 33 6.18 27.82 -1.58
CA GLU A 33 6.42 27.72 -0.14
C GLU A 33 7.92 27.71 0.16
N CYS A 34 8.74 27.02 -0.65
CA CYS A 34 10.20 27.07 -0.52
C CYS A 34 10.73 28.50 -0.65
N GLY A 35 10.26 29.24 -1.65
CA GLY A 35 10.62 30.65 -1.84
C GLY A 35 10.10 31.55 -0.71
N ALA A 36 8.90 31.31 -0.19
CA ALA A 36 8.37 32.06 0.94
C ALA A 36 9.16 31.80 2.23
N ALA A 37 9.50 30.54 2.51
CA ALA A 37 10.30 30.14 3.66
C ALA A 37 11.71 30.74 3.62
N LEU A 38 12.37 30.71 2.45
CA LEU A 38 13.68 31.35 2.26
C LEU A 38 13.62 32.86 2.44
N LYS A 39 12.54 33.52 2.01
CA LYS A 39 12.35 34.97 2.27
C LYS A 39 12.14 35.27 3.75
N GLU A 40 11.33 34.48 4.44
CA GLU A 40 11.04 34.61 5.88
C GLU A 40 12.30 34.41 6.74
N THR A 41 13.24 33.61 6.26
CA THR A 41 14.47 33.24 6.97
C THR A 41 15.72 33.94 6.44
N ASN A 42 15.56 34.93 5.55
CA ASN A 42 16.65 35.67 4.92
C ASN A 42 17.71 34.77 4.24
N GLY A 43 17.27 33.68 3.61
CA GLY A 43 18.12 32.73 2.88
C GLY A 43 18.77 31.64 3.74
N ASP A 44 18.43 31.55 5.02
CA ASP A 44 18.90 30.49 5.92
C ASP A 44 18.15 29.17 5.64
N VAL A 45 18.81 28.24 4.94
CA VAL A 45 18.21 26.99 4.47
C VAL A 45 17.74 26.09 5.62
N GLU A 46 18.51 26.01 6.71
CA GLU A 46 18.16 25.17 7.86
C GLU A 46 16.93 25.71 8.58
N LYS A 47 16.86 27.03 8.77
CA LYS A 47 15.63 27.66 9.30
C LYS A 47 14.46 27.53 8.33
N ALA A 48 14.69 27.64 7.02
CA ALA A 48 13.65 27.51 6.02
C ALA A 48 13.01 26.10 6.04
N MET A 49 13.81 25.05 6.24
CA MET A 49 13.30 23.69 6.43
C MET A 49 12.41 23.58 7.66
N GLU A 50 12.81 24.17 8.79
CA GLU A 50 11.97 24.14 10.00
C GLU A 50 10.66 24.92 9.82
N VAL A 51 10.69 26.05 9.10
CA VAL A 51 9.48 26.78 8.70
C VAL A 51 8.57 25.90 7.84
N LEU A 52 9.11 25.23 6.83
CA LEU A 52 8.36 24.32 5.95
C LEU A 52 7.76 23.15 6.74
N ARG A 53 8.51 22.58 7.68
CA ARG A 53 8.02 21.48 8.54
C ARG A 53 6.81 21.92 9.36
N LYS A 54 6.88 23.09 10.00
CA LYS A 54 5.77 23.67 10.79
C LYS A 54 4.56 23.98 9.91
N LYS A 55 4.77 24.63 8.76
CA LYS A 55 3.69 24.95 7.80
C LYS A 55 3.05 23.70 7.23
N GLY A 56 3.85 22.68 6.91
CA GLY A 56 3.40 21.38 6.43
C GLY A 56 2.49 20.68 7.44
N ALA A 57 2.90 20.64 8.71
CA ALA A 57 2.07 20.07 9.79
C ALA A 57 0.72 20.81 9.93
N ALA A 58 0.74 22.15 9.90
CA ALA A 58 -0.50 22.94 9.94
C ALA A 58 -1.39 22.71 8.70
N ARG A 59 -0.80 22.58 7.52
CA ARG A 59 -1.52 22.24 6.28
C ARG A 59 -2.16 20.87 6.38
N ALA A 60 -1.43 19.88 6.87
CA ALA A 60 -1.93 18.53 7.06
C ALA A 60 -3.14 18.52 8.01
N MET A 61 -3.05 19.18 9.16
CA MET A 61 -4.16 19.32 10.10
C MET A 61 -5.41 19.96 9.46
N LYS A 62 -5.24 21.00 8.64
CA LYS A 62 -6.36 21.66 7.94
C LYS A 62 -7.03 20.77 6.88
N LYS A 63 -6.33 19.75 6.39
CA LYS A 63 -6.82 18.86 5.32
C LYS A 63 -7.44 17.58 5.86
N GLN A 64 -7.10 17.16 7.08
CA GLN A 64 -7.54 15.88 7.68
C GLN A 64 -9.06 15.62 7.65
N SER A 65 -9.88 16.66 7.76
CA SER A 65 -11.35 16.51 7.77
C SER A 65 -11.99 16.40 6.38
N ARG A 66 -11.20 16.52 5.31
CA ARG A 66 -11.72 16.46 3.94
C ARG A 66 -11.97 15.03 3.51
N VAL A 67 -13.03 14.85 2.72
CA VAL A 67 -13.44 13.56 2.18
C VAL A 67 -12.38 13.01 1.22
N THR A 68 -12.07 11.72 1.35
CA THR A 68 -11.12 11.00 0.49
C THR A 68 -11.79 9.78 -0.11
N GLU A 69 -12.22 9.88 -1.38
CA GLU A 69 -12.96 8.83 -2.09
C GLU A 69 -12.16 8.17 -3.22
N HIS A 70 -10.98 8.70 -3.54
CA HIS A 70 -10.05 8.12 -4.51
C HIS A 70 -8.87 7.47 -3.79
N GLY A 71 -8.07 6.66 -4.49
CA GLY A 71 -6.93 6.00 -3.86
C GLY A 71 -6.51 4.69 -4.52
N SER A 72 -5.84 3.84 -3.74
CA SER A 72 -5.33 2.53 -4.18
C SER A 72 -5.37 1.53 -3.04
N VAL A 73 -5.36 0.25 -3.40
CA VAL A 73 -5.19 -0.87 -2.46
C VAL A 73 -3.76 -1.37 -2.52
N VAL A 74 -3.28 -1.87 -1.39
CA VAL A 74 -1.90 -2.31 -1.21
C VAL A 74 -1.90 -3.73 -0.65
N ALA A 75 -1.37 -4.69 -1.40
CA ALA A 75 -1.15 -6.04 -0.89
C ALA A 75 0.09 -6.06 0.01
N CYS A 76 -0.04 -6.64 1.20
CA CYS A 76 1.04 -6.72 2.18
C CYS A 76 1.20 -8.16 2.68
N VAL A 77 2.33 -8.79 2.38
CA VAL A 77 2.66 -10.16 2.81
C VAL A 77 3.79 -10.11 3.83
N GLY A 78 3.53 -10.52 5.07
CA GLY A 78 4.52 -10.62 6.15
C GLY A 78 5.24 -11.98 6.18
N GLY A 79 5.58 -12.51 5.01
CA GLY A 79 6.11 -13.87 4.86
C GLY A 79 5.08 -14.94 5.24
N LEU A 80 5.48 -15.88 6.09
CA LEU A 80 4.63 -16.98 6.54
C LEU A 80 3.66 -16.58 7.67
N PHE A 81 3.87 -15.42 8.29
CA PHE A 81 3.11 -14.98 9.46
C PHE A 81 1.71 -14.43 9.13
N GLY A 82 1.46 -14.11 7.86
CA GLY A 82 0.16 -13.65 7.39
C GLY A 82 0.25 -12.58 6.32
N ALA A 83 -0.91 -12.15 5.86
CA ALA A 83 -1.05 -11.10 4.87
C ALA A 83 -2.29 -10.26 5.11
N ALA A 84 -2.29 -9.06 4.55
CA ALA A 84 -3.40 -8.13 4.60
C ALA A 84 -3.46 -7.30 3.30
N VAL A 85 -4.60 -6.67 3.06
CA VAL A 85 -4.78 -5.64 2.05
C VAL A 85 -5.12 -4.32 2.73
N ILE A 86 -4.36 -3.26 2.41
CA ILE A 86 -4.52 -1.93 2.98
C ILE A 86 -5.23 -1.05 1.96
N THR A 87 -6.22 -0.29 2.37
CA THR A 87 -6.85 0.73 1.51
C THR A 87 -6.31 2.11 1.90
N VAL A 88 -5.62 2.78 0.97
CA VAL A 88 -5.12 4.16 1.15
C VAL A 88 -5.90 5.08 0.22
N CYS A 89 -6.39 6.19 0.76
CA CYS A 89 -7.26 7.13 0.06
C CYS A 89 -6.64 8.52 -0.08
N SER A 90 -7.07 9.27 -1.10
CA SER A 90 -6.75 10.67 -1.39
C SER A 90 -8.01 11.48 -1.74
N GLU A 91 -7.92 12.82 -1.74
CA GLU A 91 -9.02 13.71 -2.17
C GLU A 91 -9.35 13.53 -3.66
N THR A 92 -8.33 13.43 -4.53
CA THR A 92 -8.49 13.30 -5.98
C THR A 92 -7.78 12.08 -6.55
N ASP A 93 -8.17 11.66 -7.76
CA ASP A 93 -7.53 10.61 -8.53
C ASP A 93 -6.14 11.02 -9.07
N PHE A 94 -5.95 12.30 -9.39
CA PHE A 94 -4.64 12.84 -9.76
C PHE A 94 -3.62 12.69 -8.63
N ALA A 95 -4.01 12.96 -7.39
CA ALA A 95 -3.15 12.70 -6.24
C ALA A 95 -2.85 11.22 -6.06
N ALA A 96 -3.86 10.33 -6.22
CA ALA A 96 -3.68 8.88 -6.10
C ALA A 96 -2.67 8.29 -7.10
N ARG A 97 -2.49 8.93 -8.27
CA ARG A 97 -1.53 8.49 -9.30
C ARG A 97 -0.15 9.11 -9.14
N SER A 98 0.02 10.11 -8.28
CA SER A 98 1.30 10.78 -8.09
C SER A 98 2.34 9.86 -7.43
N ALA A 99 3.62 10.04 -7.80
CA ALA A 99 4.72 9.30 -7.18
C ALA A 99 4.75 9.47 -5.65
N GLN A 100 4.38 10.65 -5.13
CA GLN A 100 4.39 10.90 -3.69
C GLN A 100 3.33 10.07 -2.93
N PHE A 101 2.14 9.92 -3.50
CA PHE A 101 1.11 9.05 -2.94
C PHE A 101 1.56 7.58 -3.00
N GLN A 102 2.07 7.13 -4.15
CA GLN A 102 2.55 5.75 -4.32
C GLN A 102 3.70 5.41 -3.35
N ASN A 103 4.64 6.33 -3.14
CA ASN A 103 5.72 6.18 -2.15
C ASN A 103 5.18 6.13 -0.72
N THR A 104 4.09 6.84 -0.43
CA THR A 104 3.40 6.74 0.87
C THR A 104 2.76 5.36 1.03
N CYS A 105 2.13 4.81 -0.01
CA CYS A 105 1.64 3.43 -0.01
C CYS A 105 2.76 2.42 0.26
N ALA A 106 3.95 2.60 -0.33
CA ALA A 106 5.12 1.76 -0.04
C ALA A 106 5.52 1.82 1.43
N ARG A 107 5.67 3.02 2.01
CA ARG A 107 6.02 3.19 3.43
C ARG A 107 4.98 2.58 4.37
N VAL A 108 3.70 2.73 4.04
CA VAL A 108 2.59 2.12 4.77
C VAL A 108 2.64 0.59 4.68
N LYS A 109 2.94 0.02 3.50
CA LYS A 109 3.18 -1.41 3.31
C LYS A 109 4.32 -1.91 4.20
N ASP A 110 5.47 -1.25 4.14
CA ASP A 110 6.66 -1.65 4.89
C ASP A 110 6.45 -1.56 6.42
N ALA A 111 5.67 -0.58 6.88
CA ALA A 111 5.30 -0.46 8.28
C ALA A 111 4.39 -1.60 8.75
N LEU A 112 3.37 -1.96 7.95
CA LEU A 112 2.51 -3.10 8.29
C LEU A 112 3.28 -4.41 8.20
N GLN A 113 4.10 -4.60 7.16
CA GLN A 113 4.89 -5.81 6.96
C GLN A 113 5.81 -6.08 8.16
N ARG A 114 6.53 -5.07 8.64
CA ARG A 114 7.34 -5.16 9.86
C ARG A 114 6.51 -5.56 11.07
N LYS A 115 5.36 -4.91 11.29
CA LYS A 115 4.46 -5.26 12.39
C LYS A 115 3.98 -6.72 12.33
N ILE A 116 3.63 -7.22 11.15
CA ILE A 116 3.23 -8.63 10.96
C ILE A 116 4.38 -9.56 11.34
N ILE A 117 5.59 -9.26 10.90
CA ILE A 117 6.78 -10.08 11.18
C ILE A 117 7.12 -10.05 12.68
N ASP A 118 7.21 -8.86 13.26
CA ASP A 118 7.59 -8.64 14.67
C ASP A 118 6.58 -9.30 15.63
N SER A 119 5.29 -9.22 15.31
CA SER A 119 4.23 -9.84 16.09
C SER A 119 3.97 -11.30 15.71
N LYS A 120 4.74 -11.87 14.78
CA LYS A 120 4.49 -13.21 14.22
C LYS A 120 3.04 -13.45 13.76
N GLY A 121 2.39 -12.42 13.23
CA GLY A 121 1.01 -12.47 12.75
C GLY A 121 -0.06 -12.02 13.75
N ASP A 122 0.26 -11.91 15.04
CA ASP A 122 -0.73 -11.54 16.07
C ASP A 122 -1.46 -10.21 15.80
N VAL A 123 -0.77 -9.24 15.18
CA VAL A 123 -1.36 -7.94 14.80
C VAL A 123 -2.57 -8.11 13.87
N LEU A 124 -2.61 -9.16 13.05
CA LEU A 124 -3.68 -9.42 12.07
C LEU A 124 -4.94 -10.07 12.68
N THR A 125 -4.88 -10.48 13.96
CA THR A 125 -6.02 -11.10 14.65
C THR A 125 -7.18 -10.12 14.86
N ASN A 126 -6.86 -8.83 15.01
CA ASN A 126 -7.82 -7.75 15.13
C ASN A 126 -7.54 -6.67 14.07
N PRO A 127 -8.25 -6.69 12.93
CA PRO A 127 -8.07 -5.73 11.84
C PRO A 127 -8.20 -4.25 12.27
N MET A 128 -9.06 -3.94 13.25
CA MET A 128 -9.22 -2.57 13.76
C MET A 128 -8.01 -2.12 14.58
N GLU A 129 -7.42 -3.02 15.38
CA GLU A 129 -6.17 -2.74 16.09
C GLU A 129 -5.01 -2.59 15.11
N ALA A 130 -4.93 -3.48 14.11
CA ALA A 130 -3.93 -3.40 13.05
C ALA A 130 -3.99 -2.04 12.34
N HIS A 131 -5.20 -1.59 11.96
CA HIS A 131 -5.44 -0.30 11.35
C HIS A 131 -5.00 0.86 12.25
N ARG A 132 -5.47 0.91 13.51
CA ARG A 132 -5.10 1.98 14.45
C ARG A 132 -3.58 2.04 14.67
N SER A 133 -2.95 0.89 14.92
CA SER A 133 -1.51 0.80 15.15
C SER A 133 -0.70 1.20 13.91
N LEU A 134 -1.20 0.89 12.72
CA LEU A 134 -0.58 1.29 11.45
C LEU A 134 -0.70 2.80 11.23
N VAL A 135 -1.89 3.38 11.44
CA VAL A 135 -2.13 4.83 11.34
C VAL A 135 -1.19 5.60 12.26
N GLU A 136 -1.03 5.15 13.51
CA GLU A 136 -0.11 5.76 14.46
C GLU A 136 1.35 5.68 13.98
N ALA A 137 1.78 4.48 13.57
CA ALA A 137 3.16 4.24 13.13
C ALA A 137 3.55 5.02 11.86
N THR A 138 2.57 5.31 10.99
CA THR A 138 2.79 5.99 9.70
C THR A 138 2.35 7.46 9.72
N ALA A 139 1.95 7.98 10.89
CA ALA A 139 1.36 9.32 10.99
C ALA A 139 2.29 10.42 10.49
N ALA A 140 3.61 10.28 10.67
CA ALA A 140 4.59 11.23 10.14
C ALA A 140 4.68 11.20 8.61
N ASP A 141 4.72 10.00 8.02
CA ASP A 141 4.79 9.80 6.57
C ASP A 141 3.54 10.32 5.88
N VAL A 142 2.36 10.01 6.42
CA VAL A 142 1.08 10.50 5.88
C VAL A 142 0.98 12.01 5.98
N ARG A 143 1.36 12.62 7.12
CA ARG A 143 1.39 14.09 7.24
C ARG A 143 2.36 14.74 6.26
N SER A 144 3.53 14.14 6.05
CA SER A 144 4.50 14.62 5.07
C SER A 144 3.93 14.56 3.65
N SER A 145 3.27 13.46 3.30
CA SER A 145 2.57 13.33 2.02
C SER A 145 1.52 14.41 1.81
N ILE A 146 0.66 14.67 2.81
CA ILE A 146 -0.35 15.74 2.75
C ILE A 146 0.30 17.12 2.61
N ALA A 147 1.42 17.36 3.28
CA ALA A 147 2.13 18.63 3.19
C ALA A 147 2.65 18.90 1.76
N VAL A 148 3.18 17.87 1.10
CA VAL A 148 3.70 17.92 -0.27
C VAL A 148 2.56 17.99 -1.29
N LEU A 149 1.62 17.03 -1.27
CA LEU A 149 0.50 16.93 -2.21
C LEU A 149 -0.46 18.11 -2.07
N GLY A 150 -0.69 18.56 -0.84
CA GLY A 150 -1.73 19.53 -0.56
C GLY A 150 -3.14 19.00 -0.52
N GLU A 151 -3.28 17.69 -0.54
CA GLU A 151 -4.53 16.95 -0.44
C GLU A 151 -4.47 16.00 0.74
N ASN A 152 -5.63 15.76 1.36
CA ASN A 152 -5.79 14.78 2.41
C ASN A 152 -5.44 13.39 1.89
N VAL A 153 -4.74 12.64 2.73
CA VAL A 153 -4.39 11.25 2.50
C VAL A 153 -4.72 10.50 3.78
N THR A 154 -5.43 9.39 3.64
CA THR A 154 -5.89 8.59 4.79
C THR A 154 -5.64 7.13 4.54
N ILE A 155 -5.44 6.38 5.63
CA ILE A 155 -5.49 4.91 5.59
C ILE A 155 -6.91 4.56 6.00
N LYS A 156 -7.71 4.05 5.07
CA LYS A 156 -9.14 3.79 5.27
C LYS A 156 -9.37 2.49 6.03
N SER A 157 -8.67 1.42 5.66
CA SER A 157 -8.84 0.10 6.28
C SER A 157 -7.60 -0.77 6.13
N VAL A 158 -7.52 -1.80 6.98
CA VAL A 158 -6.61 -2.94 6.86
C VAL A 158 -7.47 -4.19 6.92
N GLU A 159 -7.57 -4.91 5.81
CA GLU A 159 -8.30 -6.18 5.73
C GLU A 159 -7.32 -7.33 5.87
N SER A 160 -7.49 -8.18 6.87
CA SER A 160 -6.55 -9.28 7.16
C SER A 160 -6.98 -10.57 6.47
N LEU A 161 -6.04 -11.28 5.85
CA LEU A 161 -6.27 -12.62 5.32
C LEU A 161 -6.47 -13.59 6.50
N ARG A 162 -7.70 -14.07 6.67
CA ARG A 162 -8.00 -15.08 7.70
C ARG A 162 -7.62 -16.47 7.18
N LEU A 163 -6.74 -17.17 7.88
CA LEU A 163 -6.38 -18.54 7.55
C LEU A 163 -7.51 -19.50 7.98
N ALA A 164 -7.75 -20.54 7.18
CA ALA A 164 -8.69 -21.58 7.57
C ALA A 164 -8.07 -22.42 8.71
N PRO A 165 -8.73 -22.59 9.88
CA PRO A 165 -8.13 -23.26 11.04
C PRO A 165 -7.58 -24.67 10.75
N HIS A 166 -8.27 -25.41 9.86
CA HIS A 166 -7.91 -26.77 9.45
C HIS A 166 -6.89 -26.84 8.30
N ALA A 167 -6.45 -25.70 7.78
CA ALA A 167 -5.42 -25.60 6.74
C ALA A 167 -4.43 -24.48 7.12
N THR A 168 -3.78 -24.65 8.27
CA THR A 168 -2.76 -23.73 8.81
C THR A 168 -1.34 -24.32 8.78
N GLU A 169 -1.20 -25.60 8.42
CA GLU A 169 0.11 -26.24 8.32
C GLU A 169 0.77 -25.92 6.98
N HIS A 170 2.08 -25.67 7.04
CA HIS A 170 2.95 -25.47 5.87
C HIS A 170 2.41 -24.45 4.86
N ILE A 171 1.92 -23.32 5.38
CA ILE A 171 1.35 -22.24 4.57
C ILE A 171 2.42 -21.63 3.69
N SER A 172 2.01 -21.25 2.48
CA SER A 172 2.69 -20.31 1.59
C SER A 172 1.68 -19.24 1.20
N ILE A 173 2.12 -17.98 1.14
CA ILE A 173 1.26 -16.86 0.82
C ILE A 173 1.71 -16.21 -0.48
N GLY A 174 0.77 -16.01 -1.40
CA GLY A 174 0.95 -15.26 -2.64
C GLY A 174 0.19 -13.95 -2.64
N SER A 175 0.64 -13.00 -3.45
CA SER A 175 -0.09 -11.77 -3.77
C SER A 175 -0.14 -11.55 -5.28
N TYR A 176 -1.16 -10.82 -5.71
CA TYR A 176 -1.27 -10.26 -7.05
C TYR A 176 -2.02 -8.94 -7.01
N THR A 177 -1.56 -7.97 -7.79
CA THR A 177 -2.24 -6.68 -7.96
C THR A 177 -2.60 -6.45 -9.41
N HIS A 178 -3.80 -5.92 -9.63
CA HIS A 178 -4.28 -5.52 -10.95
C HIS A 178 -4.48 -4.01 -11.02
N GLY A 179 -4.20 -3.43 -12.20
CA GLY A 179 -4.05 -1.98 -12.35
C GLY A 179 -2.88 -1.45 -11.51
N SER A 180 -1.75 -2.18 -11.53
CA SER A 180 -0.56 -1.83 -10.75
C SER A 180 -0.02 -0.45 -11.17
N LEU A 181 0.50 0.27 -10.19
CA LEU A 181 1.22 1.53 -10.40
C LEU A 181 2.73 1.27 -10.43
N ASP A 182 3.54 2.33 -10.42
CA ASP A 182 5.01 2.24 -10.51
C ASP A 182 5.65 1.60 -9.26
N VAL A 183 4.88 1.49 -8.17
CA VAL A 183 5.28 0.85 -6.92
C VAL A 183 4.72 -0.57 -6.82
N PRO A 184 5.56 -1.58 -6.45
CA PRO A 184 5.11 -2.96 -6.29
C PRO A 184 3.99 -3.12 -5.25
N ASP A 185 3.06 -4.03 -5.54
CA ASP A 185 1.92 -4.38 -4.69
C ASP A 185 0.90 -3.26 -4.47
N VAL A 186 0.95 -2.17 -5.24
CA VAL A 186 -0.01 -1.07 -5.19
C VAL A 186 -0.81 -1.04 -6.49
N GLY A 187 -2.13 -1.06 -6.39
CA GLY A 187 -2.99 -1.02 -7.58
C GLY A 187 -4.45 -0.74 -7.29
N ARG A 188 -5.30 -0.98 -8.31
CA ARG A 188 -6.76 -0.84 -8.19
C ARG A 188 -7.39 -2.01 -7.44
N ILE A 189 -6.90 -3.21 -7.70
CA ILE A 189 -7.34 -4.45 -7.06
C ILE A 189 -6.12 -5.16 -6.49
N ALA A 190 -6.22 -5.67 -5.27
CA ALA A 190 -5.19 -6.44 -4.61
C ALA A 190 -5.79 -7.75 -4.08
N GLY A 191 -5.14 -8.86 -4.40
CA GLY A 191 -5.47 -10.19 -3.90
C GLY A 191 -4.29 -10.78 -3.13
N VAL A 192 -4.59 -11.40 -1.99
CA VAL A 192 -3.67 -12.23 -1.23
C VAL A 192 -4.28 -13.61 -1.03
N VAL A 193 -3.48 -14.66 -1.15
CA VAL A 193 -3.93 -16.05 -1.06
C VAL A 193 -3.00 -16.86 -0.19
N ALA A 194 -3.58 -17.69 0.69
CA ALA A 194 -2.88 -18.69 1.45
C ALA A 194 -3.18 -20.08 0.89
N VAL A 195 -2.12 -20.85 0.68
CA VAL A 195 -2.18 -22.27 0.29
C VAL A 195 -1.33 -23.09 1.24
N SER A 196 -1.76 -24.29 1.56
CA SER A 196 -0.96 -25.28 2.27
C SER A 196 -0.18 -26.14 1.27
N ARG A 197 1.08 -26.44 1.58
CA ARG A 197 1.88 -27.40 0.80
C ARG A 197 1.53 -28.82 1.22
N LEU A 198 1.25 -29.69 0.25
CA LEU A 198 1.00 -31.13 0.49
C LEU A 198 2.28 -31.86 0.91
N ASP A 199 3.43 -31.40 0.41
CA ASP A 199 4.75 -31.87 0.83
C ASP A 199 5.50 -30.68 1.46
N PRO A 200 5.74 -30.69 2.78
CA PRO A 200 6.36 -29.56 3.47
C PRO A 200 7.82 -29.33 3.07
N THR A 201 8.48 -30.35 2.50
CA THR A 201 9.89 -30.30 2.09
C THR A 201 10.08 -29.64 0.74
N LYS A 202 9.02 -29.50 -0.06
CA LYS A 202 9.07 -28.88 -1.37
C LYS A 202 8.80 -27.39 -1.28
N GLU A 203 9.67 -26.59 -1.86
CA GLU A 203 9.42 -25.17 -2.04
C GLU A 203 8.40 -24.93 -3.15
N VAL A 204 7.62 -23.86 -3.00
CA VAL A 204 6.66 -23.41 -4.02
C VAL A 204 7.24 -22.18 -4.69
N GLN A 205 7.26 -22.19 -6.02
CA GLN A 205 7.76 -21.05 -6.78
C GLN A 205 6.86 -19.82 -6.55
N ALA A 206 7.48 -18.65 -6.45
CA ALA A 206 6.76 -17.39 -6.27
C ALA A 206 5.76 -17.14 -7.43
N SER A 207 6.13 -17.49 -8.67
CA SER A 207 5.24 -17.41 -9.84
C SER A 207 3.96 -18.22 -9.66
N THR A 208 4.05 -19.45 -9.14
CA THR A 208 2.88 -20.29 -8.84
C THR A 208 1.95 -19.61 -7.83
N LEU A 209 2.49 -19.01 -6.77
CA LEU A 209 1.70 -18.29 -5.77
C LEU A 209 1.05 -17.04 -6.37
N THR A 210 1.75 -16.32 -7.24
CA THR A 210 1.20 -15.19 -8.00
C THR A 210 0.10 -15.63 -8.96
N ASP A 211 0.22 -16.78 -9.62
CA ASP A 211 -0.80 -17.30 -10.53
C ASP A 211 -2.08 -17.66 -9.78
N VAL A 212 -1.96 -18.28 -8.59
CA VAL A 212 -3.12 -18.55 -7.73
C VAL A 212 -3.77 -17.25 -7.27
N ALA A 213 -2.99 -16.27 -6.81
CA ALA A 213 -3.53 -14.97 -6.41
C ALA A 213 -4.22 -14.26 -7.60
N ARG A 214 -3.64 -14.35 -8.80
CA ARG A 214 -4.22 -13.80 -10.04
C ARG A 214 -5.56 -14.44 -10.37
N HIS A 215 -5.72 -15.75 -10.20
CA HIS A 215 -7.00 -16.41 -10.41
C HIS A 215 -8.11 -15.78 -9.55
N PHE A 216 -7.88 -15.61 -8.25
CA PHE A 216 -8.89 -15.00 -7.36
C PHE A 216 -9.16 -13.52 -7.68
N VAL A 217 -8.16 -12.77 -8.15
CA VAL A 217 -8.36 -11.39 -8.62
C VAL A 217 -9.14 -11.35 -9.95
N ALA A 218 -8.86 -12.26 -10.88
CA ALA A 218 -9.55 -12.28 -12.18
C ALA A 218 -11.00 -12.79 -12.07
N CYS A 219 -11.25 -13.70 -11.13
CA CYS A 219 -12.56 -14.28 -10.85
C CYS A 219 -13.31 -13.55 -9.73
N SER A 220 -12.81 -12.39 -9.27
CA SER A 220 -13.43 -11.59 -8.21
C SER A 220 -14.82 -11.12 -8.66
N GLY A 221 -15.87 -11.72 -8.10
CA GLY A 221 -17.27 -11.51 -8.51
C GLY A 221 -18.04 -12.81 -8.76
N ALA A 222 -17.35 -13.95 -8.87
CA ALA A 222 -17.99 -15.25 -8.87
C ALA A 222 -18.33 -15.66 -7.42
N GLU A 223 -19.57 -15.46 -7.00
CA GLU A 223 -20.07 -15.95 -5.72
C GLU A 223 -20.13 -17.50 -5.72
N GLY A 224 -19.66 -18.14 -4.64
CA GLY A 224 -19.85 -19.58 -4.41
C GLY A 224 -18.57 -20.41 -4.32
N ASN A 225 -18.70 -21.72 -4.56
CA ASN A 225 -17.62 -22.70 -4.38
C ASN A 225 -16.54 -22.58 -5.47
N TYR A 226 -15.42 -21.94 -5.14
CA TYR A 226 -14.26 -21.77 -6.03
C TYR A 226 -13.70 -23.10 -6.57
N ALA A 227 -13.91 -24.23 -5.88
CA ALA A 227 -13.27 -25.50 -6.23
C ALA A 227 -13.71 -26.07 -7.60
N HIS A 228 -14.91 -25.69 -8.07
CA HIS A 228 -15.44 -26.11 -9.38
C HIS A 228 -15.22 -25.08 -10.48
N GLN A 229 -14.65 -23.92 -10.16
CA GLN A 229 -14.28 -22.95 -11.18
C GLN A 229 -13.06 -23.46 -11.93
N ASN A 230 -12.99 -23.17 -13.23
CA ASN A 230 -11.78 -23.42 -14.00
C ASN A 230 -10.68 -22.47 -13.52
N PHE A 231 -9.48 -23.02 -13.33
CA PHE A 231 -8.32 -22.21 -13.00
C PHE A 231 -8.04 -21.26 -14.17
N PHE A 232 -7.69 -20.01 -13.85
CA PHE A 232 -7.69 -18.91 -14.83
C PHE A 232 -6.79 -19.24 -16.03
N GLY A 233 -7.37 -19.20 -17.23
CA GLY A 233 -6.68 -19.51 -18.49
C GLY A 233 -6.48 -21.01 -18.77
N THR A 234 -7.20 -21.90 -18.07
CA THR A 234 -7.09 -23.36 -18.24
C THR A 234 -8.46 -24.04 -18.23
N GLU A 235 -8.51 -25.30 -18.66
CA GLU A 235 -9.68 -26.19 -18.57
C GLU A 235 -9.71 -27.03 -17.27
N GLU A 236 -8.65 -26.99 -16.47
CA GLU A 236 -8.57 -27.71 -15.19
C GLU A 236 -9.33 -26.92 -14.11
N THR A 237 -9.99 -27.61 -13.17
CA THR A 237 -10.57 -26.91 -12.01
C THR A 237 -9.47 -26.39 -11.08
N VAL A 238 -9.78 -25.37 -10.28
CA VAL A 238 -8.84 -24.83 -9.26
C VAL A 238 -8.30 -25.94 -8.35
N GLY A 239 -9.17 -26.86 -7.91
CA GLY A 239 -8.76 -27.98 -7.06
C GLY A 239 -7.81 -28.95 -7.76
N GLN A 240 -8.05 -29.28 -9.04
CA GLN A 240 -7.16 -30.13 -9.84
C GLN A 240 -5.81 -29.46 -10.07
N TRP A 241 -5.83 -28.18 -10.45
CA TRP A 241 -4.63 -27.39 -10.70
C TRP A 241 -3.75 -27.28 -9.46
N LEU A 242 -4.34 -26.94 -8.30
CA LEU A 242 -3.60 -26.86 -7.03
C LEU A 242 -2.97 -28.21 -6.65
N LYS A 243 -3.75 -29.30 -6.75
CA LYS A 243 -3.26 -30.65 -6.42
C LYS A 243 -2.08 -31.06 -7.31
N ARG A 244 -2.12 -30.74 -8.61
CA ARG A 244 -1.01 -31.01 -9.55
C ARG A 244 0.27 -30.25 -9.18
N HIS A 245 0.13 -29.07 -8.56
CA HIS A 245 1.26 -28.28 -8.05
C HIS A 245 1.63 -28.62 -6.59
N GLY A 246 1.04 -29.67 -6.00
CA GLY A 246 1.35 -30.07 -4.63
C GLY A 246 0.78 -29.11 -3.58
N LEU A 247 -0.32 -28.43 -3.89
CA LEU A 247 -0.94 -27.40 -3.04
C LEU A 247 -2.37 -27.75 -2.68
N CYS A 248 -2.81 -27.23 -1.54
CA CYS A 248 -4.19 -27.20 -1.10
C CYS A 248 -4.58 -25.75 -0.82
N PHE A 249 -5.78 -25.33 -1.21
CA PHE A 249 -6.26 -24.00 -0.89
C PHE A 249 -6.53 -23.87 0.62
N SER A 250 -6.19 -22.72 1.22
CA SER A 250 -6.58 -22.37 2.59
C SER A 250 -7.56 -21.21 2.58
N SER A 251 -7.15 -20.05 2.07
CA SER A 251 -8.03 -18.88 1.98
C SER A 251 -7.52 -17.85 0.97
N SER A 252 -8.40 -16.93 0.57
CA SER A 252 -8.06 -15.76 -0.24
C SER A 252 -8.81 -14.53 0.27
N LEU A 253 -8.21 -13.37 0.06
CA LEU A 253 -8.79 -12.06 0.29
C LEU A 253 -8.50 -11.21 -0.93
N VAL A 254 -9.54 -10.68 -1.56
CA VAL A 254 -9.46 -9.76 -2.69
C VAL A 254 -10.18 -8.47 -2.34
N VAL A 255 -9.53 -7.33 -2.56
CA VAL A 255 -10.13 -6.01 -2.37
C VAL A 255 -9.96 -5.23 -3.67
N ASP A 256 -11.10 -4.88 -4.28
CA ASP A 256 -11.17 -3.83 -5.32
C ASP A 256 -11.45 -2.51 -4.62
N PHE A 257 -10.66 -1.48 -4.92
CA PHE A 257 -10.80 -0.19 -4.29
C PHE A 257 -12.25 0.33 -4.39
N GLY A 258 -12.84 0.67 -3.25
CA GLY A 258 -14.21 1.19 -3.18
C GLY A 258 -15.32 0.13 -3.23
N LYS A 259 -14.97 -1.16 -3.23
CA LYS A 259 -15.93 -2.27 -3.09
C LYS A 259 -15.68 -3.03 -1.78
N GLU A 260 -16.66 -3.83 -1.39
CA GLU A 260 -16.53 -4.75 -0.26
C GLU A 260 -15.48 -5.83 -0.54
N PRO A 261 -14.70 -6.24 0.48
CA PRO A 261 -13.75 -7.34 0.35
C PRO A 261 -14.43 -8.66 -0.02
N ILE A 262 -13.82 -9.41 -0.94
CA ILE A 262 -14.24 -10.76 -1.30
C ILE A 262 -13.31 -11.74 -0.63
N VAL A 263 -13.88 -12.65 0.17
CA VAL A 263 -13.14 -13.65 0.95
C VAL A 263 -13.59 -15.04 0.54
N HIS A 264 -12.63 -15.92 0.27
CA HIS A 264 -12.88 -17.35 0.12
C HIS A 264 -12.08 -18.12 1.17
N THR A 265 -12.70 -19.14 1.75
CA THR A 265 -12.07 -20.02 2.74
C THR A 265 -12.30 -21.46 2.32
N ALA A 266 -11.30 -22.32 2.51
CA ALA A 266 -11.41 -23.74 2.24
C ALA A 266 -12.57 -24.34 3.04
N SER A 267 -13.40 -25.16 2.37
CA SER A 267 -14.45 -25.91 3.06
C SER A 267 -13.84 -26.86 4.09
N GLN A 268 -14.54 -27.11 5.20
CA GLN A 268 -14.14 -28.16 6.13
C GLN A 268 -14.14 -29.51 5.39
N PRO A 269 -13.12 -30.36 5.58
CA PRO A 269 -13.19 -31.72 5.08
C PRO A 269 -14.44 -32.38 5.69
N ARG A 270 -15.29 -32.97 4.84
CA ARG A 270 -16.41 -33.79 5.35
C ARG A 270 -15.79 -34.83 6.28
N SER A 271 -16.22 -34.86 7.54
CA SER A 271 -15.86 -35.97 8.41
C SER A 271 -16.26 -37.24 7.67
N ALA A 272 -15.31 -38.16 7.50
CA ALA A 272 -15.66 -39.50 7.07
C ALA A 272 -16.58 -40.04 8.17
N VAL A 273 -17.89 -39.98 7.91
CA VAL A 273 -18.86 -40.76 8.67
C VAL A 273 -18.43 -42.20 8.44
N LYS A 274 -17.81 -42.77 9.48
CA LYS A 274 -17.50 -44.20 9.55
C LYS A 274 -18.79 -45.00 9.52
#